data_AF-A0A8S9N134-F1
#
_entry.id   AF-A0A8S9N134-F1
#
_cell.length_a   1.000
_cell.length_b   1.000
_cell.length_c   1.000
_cell.angle_alpha   90.00
_cell.angle_beta   90.00
_cell.angle_gamma   90.00
#
_symmetry.space_group_name_H-M   'P 1'
#
loop_
_entity.id
_entity.type
_entity.pdbx_description
1 polymer ?
#
loop_
_entity_poly.entity_id
_entity_poly.type
_entity_poly.pdbx_seq_one_letter_code
_entity_poly.pdbx_strand_id
1 'polypeptide(L)'
;MLMGNGFSSKGNQSTQGQAGSSTYAPQESSSDAMLKQILESQTRSEKNIGYELKNLHPKVDGSYNDLNNKFSNLLSNIKALENQFASMSSNSKRPLGSLPGTSEQNPKETMKSITLRSGKQLSPRALIRDNEKQGGEVVIKADDDVVIVDEKTNEEILEKIVEAKGK
;
A
#
# COMPACT_ATOMS: atom_id res chain seq x y z
N MET A 1 -51.88 -60.98 42.70
CA MET A 1 -53.02 -61.88 42.43
C MET A 1 -53.60 -61.53 41.07
N LEU A 2 -53.73 -62.54 40.21
CA LEU A 2 -54.44 -62.52 38.94
C LEU A 2 -55.94 -62.20 39.11
N MET A 3 -56.52 -61.54 38.10
CA MET A 3 -57.67 -61.97 37.27
C MET A 3 -58.10 -60.73 36.46
N GLY A 4 -58.23 -60.74 35.14
CA GLY A 4 -58.76 -61.78 34.27
C GLY A 4 -60.22 -61.43 33.91
N ASN A 5 -60.50 -61.34 32.60
CA ASN A 5 -61.80 -61.22 31.91
C ASN A 5 -62.21 -59.81 31.46
N GLY A 6 -62.71 -59.59 30.23
CA GLY A 6 -63.16 -60.57 29.25
C GLY A 6 -63.33 -60.01 27.86
N PHE A 7 -63.13 -60.90 26.89
CA PHE A 7 -63.54 -60.74 25.50
C PHE A 7 -65.06 -60.67 25.40
N SER A 8 -65.57 -59.81 24.52
CA SER A 8 -66.90 -59.95 23.94
C SER A 8 -66.79 -59.72 22.43
N SER A 9 -66.79 -60.83 21.69
CA SER A 9 -67.02 -60.89 20.26
C SER A 9 -68.45 -61.37 20.02
N LYS A 10 -69.28 -60.49 19.47
CA LYS A 10 -70.51 -60.74 18.69
C LYS A 10 -70.63 -59.50 17.81
N GLY A 11 -70.33 -59.53 16.51
CA GLY A 11 -70.96 -60.38 15.52
C GLY A 11 -72.14 -59.62 14.94
N ASN A 12 -71.92 -58.91 13.82
CA ASN A 12 -72.84 -58.96 12.69
C ASN A 12 -72.22 -58.28 11.47
N GLN A 13 -72.10 -59.08 10.42
CA GLN A 13 -71.89 -58.63 9.06
C GLN A 13 -73.16 -57.92 8.57
N SER A 14 -72.99 -56.79 7.90
CA SER A 14 -73.88 -56.38 6.83
C SER A 14 -73.03 -55.76 5.73
N THR A 15 -72.92 -56.52 4.64
CA THR A 15 -72.40 -56.09 3.35
C THR A 15 -73.32 -55.03 2.76
N GLN A 16 -72.81 -53.83 2.51
CA GLN A 16 -73.34 -52.98 1.45
C GLN A 16 -72.19 -52.15 0.89
N GLY A 17 -71.78 -52.49 -0.33
CA GLY A 17 -70.73 -51.81 -1.05
C GLY A 17 -71.10 -50.34 -1.26
N GLN A 18 -70.29 -49.46 -0.70
CA GLN A 18 -70.17 -48.09 -1.16
C GLN A 18 -68.71 -47.92 -1.61
N ALA A 19 -68.53 -47.89 -2.93
CA ALA A 19 -67.32 -47.40 -3.56
C ALA A 19 -67.19 -45.91 -3.25
N GLY A 20 -66.72 -45.60 -2.04
CA GLY A 20 -66.14 -44.30 -1.73
C GLY A 20 -64.79 -44.26 -2.43
N SER A 21 -64.69 -43.46 -3.50
CA SER A 21 -63.40 -43.07 -4.06
C SER A 21 -62.64 -42.30 -2.99
N SER A 22 -61.83 -43.01 -2.20
CA SER A 22 -60.79 -42.37 -1.40
C SER A 22 -59.76 -41.87 -2.39
N THR A 23 -59.84 -40.60 -2.73
CA THR A 23 -58.68 -39.87 -3.24
C THR A 23 -57.67 -39.80 -2.10
N TYR A 24 -56.90 -40.88 -1.92
CA TYR A 24 -55.67 -40.82 -1.14
C TYR A 24 -54.74 -39.92 -1.93
N ALA A 25 -54.45 -38.72 -1.40
CA ALA A 25 -53.28 -38.00 -1.85
C ALA A 25 -52.07 -38.94 -1.70
N PRO A 26 -51.11 -38.96 -2.64
CA PRO A 26 -49.91 -39.77 -2.49
C PRO A 26 -49.23 -39.37 -1.18
N GLN A 27 -49.18 -40.29 -0.23
CA GLN A 27 -48.45 -40.06 1.01
C GLN A 27 -46.97 -40.15 0.65
N GLU A 28 -46.30 -39.01 0.54
CA GLU A 28 -44.87 -38.94 0.22
C GLU A 28 -44.08 -39.84 1.16
N SER A 29 -43.25 -40.72 0.61
CA SER A 29 -42.37 -41.53 1.44
C SER A 29 -41.34 -40.62 2.13
N SER A 30 -40.87 -40.99 3.32
CA SER A 30 -39.86 -40.19 4.04
C SER A 30 -38.60 -39.94 3.20
N SER A 31 -38.26 -40.85 2.27
CA SER A 31 -37.17 -40.68 1.30
C SER A 31 -37.45 -39.61 0.25
N ASP A 32 -38.69 -39.52 -0.25
CA ASP A 32 -39.08 -38.53 -1.25
C ASP A 32 -39.02 -37.11 -0.67
N ALA A 33 -39.49 -36.95 0.57
CA ALA A 33 -39.42 -35.69 1.29
C ALA A 33 -37.97 -35.22 1.51
N MET A 34 -37.05 -36.13 1.87
CA MET A 34 -35.63 -35.81 2.02
C MET A 34 -34.99 -35.44 0.68
N LEU A 35 -35.26 -36.18 -0.40
CA LEU A 35 -34.74 -35.88 -1.73
C LEU A 35 -35.23 -34.50 -2.20
N LYS A 36 -36.51 -34.19 -2.00
CA LYS A 36 -37.11 -32.90 -2.31
C LYS A 36 -36.44 -31.76 -1.52
N GLN A 37 -36.22 -31.95 -0.22
CA GLN A 37 -35.52 -30.98 0.62
C GLN A 37 -34.07 -30.75 0.15
N ILE A 38 -33.36 -31.80 -0.27
CA ILE A 38 -32.00 -31.69 -0.81
C ILE A 38 -32.01 -30.88 -2.10
N LEU A 39 -32.92 -31.17 -3.04
CA LEU A 39 -33.05 -30.45 -4.31
C LEU A 39 -33.39 -28.97 -4.10
N GLU A 40 -34.32 -28.68 -3.19
CA GLU A 40 -34.68 -27.31 -2.83
C GLU A 40 -33.51 -26.57 -2.17
N SER A 41 -32.77 -27.24 -1.28
CA SER A 41 -31.58 -26.69 -0.63
C SER A 41 -30.49 -26.37 -1.64
N GLN A 42 -30.24 -27.26 -2.61
CA GLN A 42 -29.30 -27.01 -3.70
C GLN A 42 -29.72 -25.80 -4.53
N THR A 43 -30.97 -25.77 -4.99
CA THR A 43 -31.50 -24.65 -5.80
C THR A 43 -31.42 -23.31 -5.05
N ARG A 44 -31.70 -23.32 -3.74
CA ARG A 44 -31.59 -22.13 -2.89
C ARG A 44 -30.14 -21.68 -2.74
N SER A 45 -29.22 -22.63 -2.55
CA SER A 45 -27.78 -22.33 -2.42
C SER A 45 -27.20 -21.76 -3.71
N GLU A 46 -27.55 -22.31 -4.87
CA GLU A 46 -27.10 -21.84 -6.18
C GLU A 46 -27.54 -20.40 -6.44
N LYS A 47 -28.83 -20.11 -6.20
CA LYS A 47 -29.35 -18.74 -6.31
C LYS A 47 -28.58 -17.78 -5.42
N ASN A 48 -28.38 -18.15 -4.15
CA ASN A 48 -27.67 -17.30 -3.18
C ASN A 48 -26.23 -17.02 -3.63
N ILE A 49 -25.48 -18.06 -4.03
CA ILE A 49 -24.11 -17.91 -4.52
C ILE A 49 -24.07 -17.04 -5.78
N GLY A 50 -25.02 -17.23 -6.70
CA GLY A 50 -25.14 -16.41 -7.91
C GLY A 50 -25.37 -14.93 -7.62
N TYR A 51 -26.21 -14.59 -6.63
CA TYR A 51 -26.42 -13.21 -6.20
C TYR A 51 -25.17 -12.60 -5.55
N GLU A 52 -24.51 -13.34 -4.67
CA GLU A 52 -23.28 -12.87 -4.02
C GLU A 52 -22.17 -12.62 -5.05
N LEU A 53 -21.95 -13.54 -5.99
CA LEU A 53 -20.97 -13.36 -7.07
C LEU A 53 -21.31 -12.16 -7.96
N LYS A 54 -22.58 -12.01 -8.34
CA LYS A 54 -23.02 -10.87 -9.14
C LYS A 54 -22.82 -9.53 -8.41
N ASN A 55 -22.93 -9.51 -7.09
CA ASN A 55 -22.67 -8.32 -6.28
C ASN A 55 -21.18 -8.08 -6.03
N LEU A 56 -20.35 -9.13 -6.02
CA LEU A 56 -18.90 -9.01 -5.84
C LEU A 56 -18.21 -8.45 -7.08
N HIS A 57 -18.60 -8.87 -8.28
CA HIS A 57 -18.03 -8.38 -9.54
C HIS A 57 -17.91 -6.84 -9.60
N PRO A 58 -19.00 -6.06 -9.49
CA PRO A 58 -18.92 -4.61 -9.59
C PRO A 58 -18.15 -3.96 -8.42
N LYS A 59 -18.10 -4.60 -7.24
CA LYS A 59 -17.30 -4.10 -6.12
C LYS A 59 -15.81 -4.25 -6.38
N VAL A 60 -15.39 -5.40 -6.91
CA VAL A 60 -13.99 -5.66 -7.28
C VAL A 60 -13.57 -4.73 -8.42
N ASP A 61 -14.38 -4.63 -9.48
CA ASP A 61 -14.10 -3.76 -10.62
C ASP A 61 -14.04 -2.29 -10.18
N GLY A 62 -14.98 -1.85 -9.36
CA GLY A 62 -15.00 -0.50 -8.79
C GLY A 62 -13.76 -0.22 -7.94
N SER A 63 -13.37 -1.15 -7.08
CA SER A 63 -12.17 -1.03 -6.24
C SER A 63 -10.89 -1.01 -7.07
N TYR A 64 -10.80 -1.82 -8.12
CA TYR A 64 -9.64 -1.84 -9.02
C TYR A 64 -9.50 -0.50 -9.74
N ASN A 65 -10.59 0.04 -10.27
CA ASN A 65 -10.60 1.33 -10.95
C ASN A 65 -10.20 2.48 -10.01
N ASP A 66 -10.72 2.51 -8.78
CA ASP A 66 -10.33 3.50 -7.76
C ASP A 66 -8.83 3.42 -7.43
N LEU A 67 -8.30 2.21 -7.23
CA LEU A 67 -6.87 1.99 -6.97
C LEU A 67 -6.01 2.44 -8.16
N ASN A 68 -6.40 2.09 -9.38
CA ASN A 68 -5.68 2.48 -10.59
C ASN A 68 -5.65 4.01 -10.77
N ASN A 69 -6.76 4.68 -10.48
CA ASN A 69 -6.84 6.14 -10.50
C ASN A 69 -5.95 6.77 -9.44
N LYS A 70 -5.95 6.24 -8.20
CA LYS A 70 -5.05 6.69 -7.12
C LYS A 70 -3.58 6.52 -7.49
N PHE A 71 -3.22 5.39 -8.08
CA PHE A 71 -1.86 5.14 -8.55
C PHE A 71 -1.45 6.12 -9.67
N SER A 72 -2.33 6.35 -10.64
CA SER A 72 -2.09 7.32 -11.72
C SER A 72 -1.90 8.75 -11.18
N ASN A 73 -2.73 9.15 -10.22
CA ASN A 73 -2.62 10.45 -9.56
C ASN A 73 -1.31 10.56 -8.76
N LEU A 74 -0.92 9.51 -8.04
CA LEU A 74 0.35 9.46 -7.32
C LEU A 74 1.54 9.62 -8.26
N LEU A 75 1.54 8.90 -9.39
CA LEU A 75 2.59 8.99 -10.39
C LEU A 75 2.70 10.40 -10.99
N SER A 76 1.56 11.03 -11.28
CA SER A 76 1.50 12.42 -11.75
C SER A 76 2.08 13.40 -10.72
N ASN A 77 1.72 13.23 -9.44
CA ASN A 77 2.21 14.06 -8.35
C ASN A 77 3.72 13.91 -8.16
N ILE A 78 4.26 12.69 -8.21
CA ILE A 78 5.70 12.43 -8.15
C ILE A 78 6.41 13.15 -9.30
N LYS A 79 5.92 13.00 -10.54
CA LYS A 79 6.49 13.68 -11.71
C LYS A 79 6.45 15.21 -11.57
N ALA A 80 5.38 15.75 -11.00
CA ALA A 80 5.29 17.19 -10.73
C ALA A 80 6.34 17.65 -9.70
N LEU A 81 6.56 16.87 -8.64
CA LEU A 81 7.59 17.14 -7.63
C LEU A 81 9.00 17.04 -8.21
N GLU A 82 9.29 16.04 -9.05
CA GLU A 82 10.57 15.90 -9.75
C GLU A 82 10.87 17.13 -10.62
N ASN A 83 9.88 17.60 -11.37
CA ASN A 83 10.01 18.81 -12.19
C ASN A 83 10.23 20.07 -11.33
N GLN A 84 9.51 20.20 -10.21
CA GLN A 84 9.73 21.30 -9.27
C GLN A 84 11.15 21.27 -8.70
N PHE A 85 11.64 20.10 -8.29
CA PHE A 85 13.00 19.92 -7.77
C PHE A 85 14.06 20.30 -8.81
N ALA A 86 13.92 19.80 -10.04
CA ALA A 86 14.80 20.14 -11.16
C ALA A 86 14.80 21.66 -11.44
N SER A 87 13.63 22.30 -11.43
CA SER A 87 13.52 23.75 -11.64
C SER A 87 14.11 24.57 -10.48
N MET A 88 14.02 24.08 -9.23
CA MET A 88 14.55 24.79 -8.06
C MET A 88 16.08 24.81 -8.05
N SER A 89 16.73 23.73 -8.50
CA SER A 89 18.18 23.72 -8.75
C SER A 89 18.57 24.77 -9.81
N SER A 90 17.75 24.96 -10.85
CA SER A 90 18.02 25.94 -11.91
C SER A 90 17.76 27.40 -11.49
N ASN A 91 16.79 27.67 -10.60
CA ASN A 91 16.52 29.01 -10.05
C ASN A 91 17.56 29.49 -9.03
N SER A 92 18.43 28.60 -8.54
CA SER A 92 19.58 28.99 -7.70
C SER A 92 20.71 29.64 -8.49
N LYS A 93 20.63 29.71 -9.83
CA LYS A 93 21.50 30.56 -10.64
C LYS A 93 21.04 32.01 -10.58
N ARG A 94 20.87 32.56 -9.37
CA ARG A 94 20.92 34.02 -9.25
C ARG A 94 22.31 34.41 -9.75
N PRO A 95 22.45 35.35 -10.70
CA PRO A 95 23.77 35.91 -10.96
C PRO A 95 24.34 36.32 -9.59
N LEU A 96 25.58 35.91 -9.29
CA LEU A 96 26.26 36.40 -8.09
C LEU A 96 26.09 37.92 -8.11
N GLY A 97 25.28 38.42 -7.19
CA GLY A 97 24.95 39.84 -7.17
C GLY A 97 26.26 40.57 -6.97
N SER A 98 26.71 41.32 -7.98
CA SER A 98 27.68 42.36 -7.71
C SER A 98 26.95 43.41 -6.90
N LEU A 99 27.41 43.67 -5.68
CA LEU A 99 26.96 44.81 -4.91
C LEU A 99 27.04 46.05 -5.82
N PRO A 100 25.96 46.84 -5.97
CA PRO A 100 26.00 48.11 -6.70
C PRO A 100 26.83 49.10 -5.88
N GLY A 101 28.13 48.96 -5.98
CA GLY A 101 29.12 49.75 -5.29
C GLY A 101 30.47 49.30 -5.81
N THR A 102 31.19 50.20 -6.48
CA THR A 102 32.62 50.02 -6.66
C THR A 102 33.21 49.71 -5.29
N SER A 103 34.04 48.67 -5.18
CA SER A 103 34.80 48.44 -3.96
C SER A 103 35.67 49.68 -3.75
N GLU A 104 35.18 50.64 -2.98
CA GLU A 104 35.97 51.79 -2.58
C GLU A 104 37.11 51.19 -1.76
N GLN A 105 38.32 51.27 -2.31
CA GLN A 105 39.49 50.71 -1.65
C GLN A 105 39.58 51.36 -0.28
N ASN A 106 39.39 50.58 0.79
CA ASN A 106 39.60 51.05 2.16
C ASN A 106 40.93 51.82 2.18
N PRO A 107 40.93 53.14 2.48
CA PRO A 107 42.13 53.95 2.39
C PRO A 107 43.25 53.32 3.21
N LYS A 108 44.24 52.73 2.52
CA LYS A 108 45.41 52.10 3.15
C LYS A 108 46.52 53.10 3.46
N GLU A 109 46.35 54.34 3.03
CA GLU A 109 47.27 55.44 3.27
C GLU A 109 46.58 56.36 4.27
N THR A 110 46.65 56.14 5.56
CA THR A 110 47.83 56.55 6.33
C THR A 110 47.68 56.01 7.75
N MET A 111 48.25 54.84 8.04
CA MET A 111 48.45 54.44 9.43
C MET A 111 49.48 55.41 10.03
N LYS A 112 49.02 56.35 10.86
CA LYS A 112 49.89 57.31 11.56
C LYS A 112 51.01 56.56 12.27
N SER A 113 52.24 57.03 12.09
CA SER A 113 53.41 56.47 12.78
C SER A 113 53.20 56.56 14.29
N ILE A 114 53.35 55.42 14.97
CA ILE A 114 53.31 55.38 16.44
C ILE A 114 54.76 55.49 16.91
N THR A 115 55.09 56.60 17.58
CA THR A 115 56.40 56.81 18.21
C THR A 115 56.38 56.27 19.63
N LEU A 116 57.30 55.37 19.96
CA LEU A 116 57.46 54.85 21.31
C LEU A 116 58.06 55.92 22.23
N ARG A 117 57.89 55.77 23.55
CA ARG A 117 58.54 56.64 24.56
C ARG A 117 60.08 56.66 24.45
N SER A 118 60.67 55.67 23.79
CA SER A 118 62.10 55.60 23.48
C SER A 118 62.52 56.40 22.24
N GLY A 119 61.59 57.08 21.56
CA GLY A 119 61.83 57.85 20.34
C GLY A 119 61.90 57.02 19.06
N LYS A 120 61.79 55.68 19.14
CA LYS A 120 61.79 54.81 17.96
C LYS A 120 60.40 54.73 17.31
N GLN A 121 60.35 54.80 15.99
CA GLN A 121 59.14 54.66 15.20
C GLN A 121 58.82 53.17 15.00
N LEU A 122 57.57 52.77 15.31
CA LEU A 122 57.09 51.41 15.02
C LEU A 122 56.74 51.27 13.52
N SER A 123 57.25 50.22 12.89
CA SER A 123 56.92 49.89 11.50
C SER A 123 55.47 49.41 11.37
N PRO A 124 54.71 49.87 10.36
CA PRO A 124 53.36 49.37 10.10
C PRO A 124 53.33 47.85 9.91
N ARG A 125 52.36 47.18 10.54
CA ARG A 125 52.19 45.73 10.40
C ARG A 125 51.56 45.41 9.05
N ALA A 126 52.23 44.61 8.22
CA ALA A 126 51.62 44.06 7.02
C ALA A 126 50.55 43.03 7.41
N LEU A 127 49.28 43.32 7.10
CA LEU A 127 48.22 42.31 7.17
C LEU A 127 48.35 41.42 5.93
N ILE A 128 48.82 40.19 6.13
CA ILE A 128 48.90 39.17 5.09
C ILE A 128 47.46 38.75 4.78
N ARG A 129 46.98 39.05 3.56
CA ARG A 129 45.63 38.71 3.11
C ARG A 129 45.66 37.35 2.42
N ASP A 130 45.89 36.31 3.19
CA ASP A 130 45.96 34.97 2.61
C ASP A 130 44.75 34.18 3.08
N ASN A 131 43.83 34.02 2.12
CA ASN A 131 42.95 32.87 1.91
C ASN A 131 41.42 33.07 2.09
N GLU A 132 40.81 33.88 1.21
CA GLU A 132 39.37 33.81 0.89
C GLU A 132 39.02 32.65 -0.08
N LYS A 133 39.92 31.68 -0.29
CA LYS A 133 39.67 30.51 -1.15
C LYS A 133 39.90 29.20 -0.41
N GLN A 134 39.05 28.91 0.56
CA GLN A 134 38.66 27.52 0.80
C GLN A 134 37.16 27.40 0.57
N GLY A 135 36.80 27.46 -0.71
CA GLY A 135 35.57 26.85 -1.19
C GLY A 135 35.64 25.38 -0.82
N GLY A 136 34.67 24.96 -0.01
CA GLY A 136 34.72 23.69 0.68
C GLY A 136 34.84 22.49 -0.26
N GLU A 137 35.57 21.50 0.22
CA GLU A 137 35.32 20.12 -0.11
C GLU A 137 35.24 19.35 1.21
N VAL A 138 34.01 19.02 1.61
CA VAL A 138 33.79 18.04 2.66
C VAL A 138 34.01 16.69 1.97
N VAL A 139 35.21 16.12 2.14
CA VAL A 139 35.50 14.76 1.68
C VAL A 139 34.68 13.80 2.54
N ILE A 140 33.53 13.35 2.01
CA ILE A 140 32.77 12.26 2.61
C ILE A 140 33.61 11.01 2.43
N LYS A 141 34.22 10.53 3.51
CA LYS A 141 34.79 9.19 3.56
C LYS A 141 33.62 8.21 3.52
N ALA A 142 33.35 7.65 2.35
CA ALA A 142 32.38 6.58 2.17
C ALA A 142 32.98 5.28 2.71
N ASP A 143 33.12 5.20 4.04
CA ASP A 143 33.40 3.95 4.76
C ASP A 143 32.11 3.33 5.32
N ASP A 144 30.96 3.68 4.73
CA ASP A 144 29.69 3.00 4.96
C ASP A 144 29.37 2.21 3.69
N ASP A 145 29.26 0.89 3.82
CA ASP A 145 28.90 -0.05 2.76
C ASP A 145 27.52 0.28 2.19
N VAL A 146 27.46 1.21 1.24
CA VAL A 146 26.28 1.43 0.41
C VAL A 146 26.19 0.23 -0.52
N VAL A 147 25.36 -0.74 -0.13
CA VAL A 147 24.95 -1.83 -1.01
C VAL A 147 24.14 -1.23 -2.15
N ILE A 148 24.81 -0.92 -3.25
CA ILE A 148 24.15 -0.62 -4.51
C ILE A 148 23.56 -1.95 -4.99
N VAL A 149 22.24 -2.09 -4.86
CA VAL A 149 21.50 -3.21 -5.44
C VAL A 149 21.51 -3.02 -6.96
N ASP A 150 22.56 -3.54 -7.60
CA ASP A 150 22.62 -3.68 -9.05
C ASP A 150 21.58 -4.71 -9.51
N GLU A 151 21.00 -4.51 -10.68
CA GLU A 151 19.91 -5.31 -11.26
C GLU A 151 20.30 -6.80 -11.36
N LYS A 152 21.60 -7.11 -11.43
CA LYS A 152 22.15 -8.48 -11.35
C LYS A 152 21.93 -9.20 -10.02
N THR A 153 21.83 -8.47 -8.90
CA THR A 153 21.59 -9.08 -7.58
C THR A 153 20.17 -9.62 -7.44
N ASN A 154 19.21 -9.11 -8.23
CA ASN A 154 17.84 -9.62 -8.24
C ASN A 154 17.75 -11.01 -8.89
N GLU A 155 18.57 -11.31 -9.91
CA GLU A 155 18.54 -12.62 -10.57
C GLU A 155 19.08 -13.74 -9.67
N GLU A 156 20.15 -13.47 -8.89
CA GLU A 156 20.70 -14.45 -7.93
C GLU A 156 19.72 -14.75 -6.78
N ILE A 157 18.96 -13.74 -6.33
CA ILE A 157 17.93 -13.94 -5.31
C ILE A 157 16.77 -14.78 -5.86
N LEU A 158 16.36 -14.55 -7.11
CA LEU A 158 15.29 -15.32 -7.75
C LEU A 158 15.70 -16.79 -7.95
N GLU A 159 16.94 -17.07 -8.34
CA GLU A 159 17.46 -18.43 -8.49
C GLU A 159 17.45 -19.21 -7.15
N LYS A 160 17.89 -18.57 -6.06
CA LYS A 160 17.84 -19.15 -4.71
C LYS A 160 16.43 -19.42 -4.21
N ILE A 161 15.44 -18.60 -4.58
CA ILE A 161 14.03 -18.81 -4.23
C ILE A 161 13.44 -20.01 -4.97
N VAL A 162 13.82 -20.21 -6.25
CA VAL A 162 13.38 -21.37 -7.04
C VAL A 162 13.97 -22.65 -6.49
N GLU A 163 15.26 -22.66 -6.12
CA GLU A 163 15.93 -23.82 -5.53
C GLU A 163 15.34 -24.21 -4.17
N ALA A 164 14.98 -23.24 -3.33
CA ALA A 164 14.35 -23.49 -2.03
C ALA A 164 12.91 -24.01 -2.11
N LYS A 165 12.23 -23.80 -3.24
CA LYS A 165 10.86 -24.30 -3.48
C LYS A 165 10.82 -25.65 -4.22
N GLY A 166 11.97 -26.18 -4.61
CA GLY A 166 12.11 -27.44 -5.32
C GLY A 166 12.63 -28.59 -4.46
N LYS A 167 12.00 -28.87 -3.31
CA LYS A 167 12.05 -30.17 -2.61
C LYS A 167 10.73 -30.48 -1.92
#